data_AF-A0A6L8Q6E1-F1
#
_entry.id   AF-A0A6L8Q6E1-F1
#
_cell.length_a   1.000
_cell.length_b   1.000
_cell.length_c   1.000
_cell.angle_alpha   90.00
_cell.angle_beta   90.00
_cell.angle_gamma   90.00
#
_symmetry.space_group_name_H-M   'P 1'
#
loop_
_entity.id
_entity.type
_entity.pdbx_description
1 polymer ?
#
loop_
_entity_poly.entity_id
_entity_poly.type
_entity_poly.pdbx_seq_one_letter_code
_entity_poly.pdbx_strand_id
1 'polypeptide(L)'
;MRVMTTEDSFEAMNREGLQQFEETYGTEARERYGNDAIDASNERMMNLTRDEWDAKELLEEAIKVQLRLARATDDPSSPEAAELAAMHRKWITVHWGPGFDTATYLALAHGYLADPRFTKYYDDAAGVGATEFLVQAVEAANT
;
A
#
# COMPACT_ATOMS: atom_id res chain seq x y z
N MET A 1 38.24 1.65 11.45
CA MET A 1 36.92 2.30 11.37
C MET A 1 36.35 1.92 10.02
N ARG A 2 35.30 1.09 9.96
CA ARG A 2 34.71 0.66 8.69
C ARG A 2 33.91 1.85 8.15
N VAL A 3 34.24 2.33 6.95
CA VAL A 3 33.47 3.37 6.27
C VAL A 3 32.17 2.71 5.83
N MET A 4 31.04 3.09 6.44
CA MET A 4 29.74 2.65 5.95
C MET A 4 29.49 3.25 4.58
N THR A 5 29.14 2.40 3.63
CA THR A 5 28.75 2.83 2.29
C THR A 5 27.28 3.29 2.30
N THR A 6 26.86 4.00 1.26
CA THR A 6 25.45 4.37 1.07
C THR A 6 24.55 3.14 0.96
N GLU A 7 25.06 2.06 0.37
CA GLU A 7 24.38 0.77 0.23
C GLU A 7 24.18 0.10 1.61
N ASP A 8 25.23 0.03 2.43
CA ASP A 8 25.14 -0.48 3.82
C ASP A 8 24.12 0.31 4.66
N SER A 9 24.00 1.62 4.40
CA SER A 9 23.07 2.51 5.13
C SER A 9 21.62 2.29 4.69
N PHE A 10 21.39 2.02 3.40
CA PHE A 10 20.07 1.75 2.86
C PHE A 10 19.55 0.37 3.30
N GLU A 11 20.38 -0.66 3.27
CA GLU A 11 20.01 -1.99 3.80
C GLU A 11 19.65 -1.93 5.29
N ALA A 12 20.37 -1.12 6.07
CA ALA A 12 20.07 -0.91 7.48
C ALA A 12 18.69 -0.23 7.66
N MET A 13 18.39 0.80 6.87
CA MET A 13 17.10 1.48 6.87
C MET A 13 15.94 0.54 6.52
N ASN A 14 16.08 -0.29 5.48
CA ASN A 14 15.05 -1.26 5.10
C ASN A 14 14.82 -2.29 6.21
N ARG A 15 15.89 -2.76 6.85
CA ARG A 15 15.80 -3.69 7.99
C ARG A 15 15.08 -3.06 9.18
N GLU A 16 15.38 -1.80 9.49
CA GLU A 16 14.69 -1.06 10.56
C GLU A 16 13.20 -0.89 10.26
N GLY A 17 12.85 -0.50 9.03
CA GLY A 17 11.45 -0.38 8.60
C GLY A 17 10.69 -1.71 8.66
N LEU A 18 11.34 -2.80 8.24
CA LEU A 18 10.78 -4.15 8.32
C LEU A 18 10.56 -4.59 9.77
N GLN A 19 11.54 -4.34 10.63
CA GLN A 19 11.45 -4.66 12.05
C GLN A 19 10.31 -3.89 12.70
N GLN A 20 10.17 -2.60 12.39
CA GLN A 20 9.07 -1.79 12.88
C GLN A 20 7.71 -2.32 12.41
N PHE A 21 7.60 -2.76 11.16
CA PHE A 21 6.39 -3.41 10.65
C PHE A 21 6.06 -4.69 11.42
N GLU A 22 7.03 -5.59 11.61
CA GLU A 22 6.82 -6.85 12.35
C GLU A 22 6.46 -6.61 13.82
N GLU A 23 7.13 -5.66 14.49
CA GLU A 23 6.86 -5.31 15.89
C GLU A 23 5.48 -4.67 16.07
N THR A 24 5.02 -3.87 15.10
CA THR A 24 3.77 -3.12 15.22
C THR A 24 2.57 -3.90 14.67
N TYR A 25 2.76 -4.67 13.59
CA TYR A 25 1.70 -5.26 12.79
C TYR A 25 1.89 -6.76 12.50
N GLY A 26 3.07 -7.33 12.75
CA GLY A 26 3.44 -8.68 12.30
C GLY A 26 2.49 -9.77 12.78
N THR A 27 2.17 -9.82 14.08
CA THR A 27 1.25 -10.83 14.63
C THR A 27 -0.14 -10.78 13.99
N GLU A 28 -0.75 -9.59 13.93
CA GLU A 28 -2.08 -9.41 13.35
C GLU A 28 -2.08 -9.70 11.84
N ALA A 29 -1.06 -9.25 11.12
CA ALA A 29 -0.93 -9.47 9.69
C ALA A 29 -0.80 -10.97 9.37
N ARG A 30 -0.06 -11.72 10.20
CA ARG A 30 0.09 -13.17 10.06
C ARG A 30 -1.19 -13.92 10.42
N GLU A 31 -1.96 -13.47 11.40
CA GLU A 31 -3.29 -14.03 11.71
C GLU A 31 -4.28 -13.80 10.56
N ARG A 32 -4.22 -12.64 9.90
CA ARG A 32 -5.16 -12.28 8.82
C ARG A 32 -4.78 -12.87 7.46
N TYR A 33 -3.50 -12.93 7.14
CA TYR A 33 -3.01 -13.24 5.79
C TYR A 33 -2.09 -14.47 5.73
N GLY A 34 -1.67 -15.01 6.87
CA GLY A 34 -0.80 -16.18 6.96
C GLY A 34 0.69 -15.84 6.95
N ASN A 35 1.50 -16.72 7.55
CA ASN A 35 2.95 -16.53 7.65
C ASN A 35 3.62 -16.41 6.27
N ASP A 36 3.34 -17.34 5.36
CA ASP A 36 3.98 -17.39 4.05
C ASP A 36 3.76 -16.11 3.24
N ALA A 37 2.58 -15.50 3.36
CA ALA A 37 2.26 -14.25 2.66
C ALA A 37 3.04 -13.06 3.22
N ILE A 38 3.15 -12.97 4.55
CA ILE A 38 3.93 -11.92 5.22
C ILE A 38 5.42 -12.10 4.97
N ASP A 39 5.94 -13.34 5.05
CA ASP A 39 7.34 -13.64 4.78
C ASP A 39 7.72 -13.29 3.33
N ALA A 40 6.86 -13.63 2.36
CA ALA A 40 7.08 -13.26 0.97
C ALA A 40 7.02 -11.74 0.74
N SER A 41 6.12 -11.03 1.43
CA SER A 41 6.04 -9.56 1.37
C SER A 41 7.32 -8.92 1.91
N ASN A 42 7.77 -9.38 3.07
CA ASN A 42 8.99 -8.92 3.72
C ASN A 42 10.23 -9.15 2.85
N GLU A 43 10.36 -10.34 2.26
CA GLU A 43 11.46 -10.66 1.36
C GLU A 43 11.47 -9.72 0.14
N ARG A 44 10.31 -9.39 -0.42
CA ARG A 44 10.22 -8.41 -1.52
C ARG A 44 10.70 -7.03 -1.10
N MET A 45 10.26 -6.54 0.06
CA MET A 45 10.69 -5.23 0.57
C MET A 45 12.20 -5.18 0.81
N MET A 46 12.78 -6.26 1.31
CA MET A 46 14.23 -6.37 1.51
C MET A 46 15.02 -6.41 0.21
N ASN A 47 14.42 -6.90 -0.88
CA ASN A 47 15.06 -7.03 -2.18
C ASN A 47 14.88 -5.81 -3.10
N LEU A 48 14.11 -4.79 -2.67
CA LEU A 48 14.00 -3.55 -3.44
C LEU A 48 15.33 -2.80 -3.46
N THR A 49 15.72 -2.35 -4.64
CA THR A 49 16.80 -1.36 -4.77
C THR A 49 16.36 -0.01 -4.20
N ARG A 50 17.33 0.87 -3.94
CA ARG A 50 17.05 2.24 -3.47
C ARG A 50 16.13 3.01 -4.42
N ASP A 51 16.34 2.89 -5.72
CA ASP A 51 15.51 3.57 -6.71
C ASP A 51 14.08 3.02 -6.74
N GLU A 52 13.91 1.70 -6.56
CA GLU A 52 12.58 1.08 -6.46
C GLU A 52 11.85 1.46 -5.17
N TRP A 53 12.59 1.59 -4.06
CA TRP A 53 12.05 2.09 -2.80
C TRP A 53 11.60 3.55 -2.93
N ASP A 54 12.47 4.42 -3.46
CA ASP A 54 12.14 5.82 -3.73
C ASP A 54 10.92 5.92 -4.67
N ALA A 55 10.84 5.07 -5.69
CA ALA A 55 9.68 5.00 -6.60
C ALA A 55 8.39 4.52 -5.92
N LYS A 56 8.47 3.56 -4.99
CA LYS A 56 7.33 3.11 -4.17
C LYS A 56 6.81 4.26 -3.31
N GLU A 57 7.69 4.95 -2.59
CA GLU A 57 7.32 6.10 -1.74
C GLU A 57 6.68 7.23 -2.55
N LEU A 58 7.25 7.54 -3.72
CA LEU A 58 6.67 8.52 -4.63
C LEU A 58 5.28 8.09 -5.15
N LEU A 59 5.09 6.80 -5.46
CA LEU A 59 3.80 6.27 -5.86
C LEU A 59 2.77 6.38 -4.73
N GLU A 60 3.16 6.12 -3.49
CA GLU A 60 2.29 6.24 -2.32
C GLU A 60 1.78 7.67 -2.12
N GLU A 61 2.67 8.67 -2.22
CA GLU A 61 2.28 10.08 -2.15
C GLU A 61 1.43 10.50 -3.35
N ALA A 62 1.75 10.00 -4.56
CA ALA A 62 0.96 10.24 -5.75
C ALA A 62 -0.47 9.66 -5.62
N ILE A 63 -0.63 8.48 -5.01
CA ILE A 63 -1.95 7.89 -4.70
C ILE A 63 -2.75 8.82 -3.79
N LYS A 64 -2.14 9.40 -2.74
CA LYS A 64 -2.83 10.36 -1.86
C LYS A 64 -3.29 11.60 -2.59
N VAL A 65 -2.48 12.11 -3.53
CA VAL A 65 -2.86 13.25 -4.38
C VAL A 65 -4.00 12.86 -5.33
N GLN A 66 -3.87 11.72 -6.02
CA GLN A 66 -4.87 11.22 -6.94
C GLN A 66 -6.20 10.94 -6.23
N LEU A 67 -6.15 10.47 -4.99
CA LEU A 67 -7.33 10.26 -4.16
C LEU A 67 -8.10 11.57 -3.93
N ARG A 68 -7.40 12.68 -3.65
CA ARG A 68 -8.05 13.99 -3.51
C ARG A 68 -8.71 14.44 -4.81
N LEU A 69 -8.05 14.21 -5.95
CA LEU A 69 -8.57 14.57 -7.28
C LEU A 69 -9.81 13.74 -7.63
N ALA A 70 -9.72 12.42 -7.47
CA ALA A 70 -10.83 11.51 -7.74
C ALA A 70 -12.02 11.80 -6.83
N ARG A 71 -11.81 12.06 -5.53
CA ARG A 71 -12.89 12.45 -4.63
C ARG A 71 -13.61 13.73 -5.03
N ALA A 72 -12.90 14.68 -5.63
CA ALA A 72 -13.50 15.93 -6.08
C ALA A 72 -14.48 15.74 -7.25
N THR A 73 -14.48 14.58 -7.92
CA THR A 73 -15.46 14.25 -8.97
C THR A 73 -16.79 13.77 -8.40
N ASP A 74 -16.80 13.30 -7.14
CA ASP A 74 -17.95 12.64 -6.50
C ASP A 74 -18.49 11.43 -7.29
N ASP A 75 -17.65 10.84 -8.15
CA ASP A 75 -17.99 9.68 -8.98
C ASP A 75 -16.89 8.60 -8.89
N PRO A 76 -17.13 7.46 -8.22
CA PRO A 76 -16.16 6.38 -8.11
C PRO A 76 -15.90 5.64 -9.44
N SER A 77 -16.69 5.92 -10.49
CA SER A 77 -16.47 5.39 -11.84
C SER A 77 -15.79 6.41 -12.78
N SER A 78 -15.37 7.57 -12.26
CA SER A 78 -14.73 8.59 -13.08
C SER A 78 -13.35 8.14 -13.60
N PRO A 79 -12.82 8.76 -14.68
CA PRO A 79 -11.47 8.48 -15.14
C PRO A 79 -10.40 8.64 -14.05
N GLU A 80 -10.55 9.63 -13.17
CA GLU A 80 -9.67 9.88 -12.04
C GLU A 80 -9.74 8.76 -10.99
N ALA A 81 -10.93 8.22 -10.74
CA ALA A 81 -11.13 7.08 -9.83
C ALA A 81 -10.58 5.78 -10.42
N ALA A 82 -10.71 5.57 -11.73
CA ALA A 82 -10.10 4.43 -12.42
C ALA A 82 -8.56 4.49 -12.36
N GLU A 83 -7.97 5.66 -12.56
CA GLU A 83 -6.52 5.87 -12.42
C GLU A 83 -6.07 5.62 -10.98
N LEU A 84 -6.81 6.12 -9.99
CA LEU A 84 -6.56 5.85 -8.58
C LEU A 84 -6.52 4.34 -8.29
N ALA A 85 -7.52 3.58 -8.76
CA ALA A 85 -7.59 2.14 -8.56
C ALA A 85 -6.42 1.41 -9.21
N ALA A 86 -5.99 1.84 -10.40
CA ALA A 86 -4.83 1.29 -11.11
C ALA A 86 -3.52 1.57 -10.35
N MET A 87 -3.31 2.80 -9.89
CA MET A 87 -2.15 3.19 -9.09
C MET A 87 -2.10 2.40 -7.77
N HIS A 88 -3.23 2.27 -7.08
CA HIS A 88 -3.31 1.50 -5.84
C HIS A 88 -3.00 0.02 -6.08
N ARG A 89 -3.53 -0.59 -7.14
CA ARG A 89 -3.22 -1.98 -7.50
C ARG A 89 -1.72 -2.16 -7.79
N LYS A 90 -1.09 -1.19 -8.46
CA LYS A 90 0.36 -1.20 -8.68
C LYS A 90 1.11 -1.16 -7.35
N TRP A 91 0.73 -0.28 -6.41
CA TRP A 91 1.35 -0.20 -5.09
C TRP A 91 1.20 -1.50 -4.29
N ILE A 92 0.02 -2.14 -4.30
CA ILE A 92 -0.20 -3.46 -3.69
C ILE A 92 0.68 -4.52 -4.35
N THR A 93 0.88 -4.47 -5.67
CA THR A 93 1.74 -5.41 -6.40
C THR A 93 3.20 -5.30 -6.00
N VAL A 94 3.70 -4.11 -5.65
CA VAL A 94 5.07 -3.95 -5.11
C VAL A 94 5.22 -4.74 -3.79
N HIS A 95 4.22 -4.70 -2.91
CA HIS A 95 4.26 -5.36 -1.60
C HIS A 95 3.97 -6.87 -1.69
N TRP A 96 2.89 -7.24 -2.37
CA TRP A 96 2.37 -8.61 -2.38
C TRP A 96 2.87 -9.44 -3.58
N GLY A 97 3.60 -8.81 -4.50
CA GLY A 97 4.01 -9.41 -5.76
C GLY A 97 2.87 -9.53 -6.77
N PRO A 98 3.19 -9.90 -8.02
CA PRO A 98 2.18 -10.25 -9.00
C PRO A 98 1.57 -11.61 -8.65
N GLY A 99 0.25 -11.77 -8.82
CA GLY A 99 -0.40 -13.09 -8.75
C GLY A 99 -1.59 -13.20 -7.80
N PHE A 100 -1.93 -12.16 -7.05
CA PHE A 100 -3.23 -12.11 -6.37
C PHE A 100 -4.35 -11.88 -7.40
N ASP A 101 -5.46 -12.58 -7.22
CA ASP A 101 -6.63 -12.40 -8.07
C ASP A 101 -7.43 -11.15 -7.68
N THR A 102 -8.37 -10.78 -8.54
CA THR A 102 -9.23 -9.61 -8.30
C THR A 102 -10.05 -9.77 -7.01
N ALA A 103 -10.51 -10.97 -6.67
CA ALA A 103 -11.27 -11.21 -5.45
C ALA A 103 -10.44 -10.92 -4.18
N THR A 104 -9.18 -11.34 -4.17
CA THR A 104 -8.23 -11.05 -3.08
C THR A 104 -7.96 -9.56 -2.97
N TYR A 105 -7.78 -8.88 -4.11
CA TYR A 105 -7.60 -7.43 -4.14
C TYR A 105 -8.78 -6.67 -3.55
N LEU A 106 -10.01 -7.04 -3.94
CA LEU A 106 -11.24 -6.44 -3.41
C LEU A 106 -11.38 -6.73 -1.90
N ALA A 107 -11.16 -7.97 -1.47
CA ALA A 107 -11.23 -8.34 -0.05
C ALA A 107 -10.25 -7.52 0.81
N LEU A 108 -9.03 -7.27 0.30
CA LEU A 108 -8.05 -6.40 0.95
C LEU A 108 -8.54 -4.96 1.06
N ALA A 109 -9.07 -4.38 -0.03
CA ALA A 109 -9.60 -3.02 -0.03
C ALA A 109 -10.77 -2.86 0.95
N HIS A 110 -11.72 -3.81 0.96
CA HIS A 110 -12.81 -3.84 1.94
C HIS A 110 -12.32 -3.92 3.38
N GLY A 111 -11.24 -4.66 3.63
CA GLY A 111 -10.61 -4.76 4.94
C GLY A 111 -10.18 -3.41 5.51
N TYR A 112 -9.87 -2.41 4.67
CA TYR A 112 -9.50 -1.08 5.14
C TYR A 112 -10.60 -0.37 5.92
N LEU A 113 -11.87 -0.66 5.63
CA LEU A 113 -13.03 -0.10 6.35
C LEU A 113 -13.27 -0.77 7.69
N ALA A 114 -12.77 -2.00 7.88
CA ALA A 114 -12.88 -2.74 9.13
C ALA A 114 -11.81 -2.33 10.15
N ASP A 115 -10.78 -1.60 9.73
CA ASP A 115 -9.63 -1.23 10.55
C ASP A 115 -9.46 0.30 10.59
N PRO A 116 -9.70 0.94 11.76
CA PRO A 116 -9.59 2.38 11.91
C PRO A 116 -8.24 2.97 11.52
N ARG A 117 -7.14 2.18 11.54
CA ARG A 117 -5.81 2.66 11.17
C ARG A 117 -5.72 2.95 9.67
N PHE A 118 -6.23 2.05 8.84
CA PHE A 118 -6.30 2.26 7.39
C PHE A 118 -7.28 3.37 7.04
N THR A 119 -8.43 3.40 7.72
CA THR A 119 -9.39 4.49 7.54
C THR A 119 -8.76 5.84 7.84
N LYS A 120 -8.09 5.96 8.99
CA LYS A 120 -7.41 7.20 9.39
C LYS A 120 -6.31 7.59 8.40
N TYR A 121 -5.54 6.63 7.90
CA TYR A 121 -4.41 6.91 6.99
C TYR A 121 -4.85 7.65 5.71
N TYR A 122 -5.90 7.17 5.03
CA TYR A 122 -6.39 7.84 3.82
C TYR A 122 -7.26 9.06 4.14
N ASP A 123 -8.04 9.03 5.23
CA ASP A 123 -8.88 10.17 5.62
C ASP A 123 -8.06 11.37 6.09
N ASP A 124 -6.93 11.17 6.78
CA ASP A 124 -5.97 12.23 7.10
C ASP A 124 -5.39 12.84 5.81
N ALA A 125 -5.15 11.99 4.81
CA ALA A 125 -4.56 12.43 3.55
C ALA A 125 -5.56 13.22 2.70
N ALA A 126 -6.80 12.75 2.55
CA ALA A 126 -7.74 13.25 1.55
C ALA A 126 -9.13 13.65 2.10
N GLY A 127 -9.25 13.78 3.42
CA GLY A 127 -10.47 14.19 4.14
C GLY A 127 -11.36 13.01 4.54
N VAL A 128 -12.25 13.23 5.51
CA VAL A 128 -13.16 12.20 6.03
C VAL A 128 -13.97 11.55 4.89
N GLY A 129 -14.03 10.21 4.90
CA GLY A 129 -14.67 9.40 3.85
C GLY A 129 -13.80 9.14 2.63
N ALA A 130 -12.50 9.41 2.69
CA ALA A 130 -11.60 9.14 1.58
C ALA A 130 -11.30 7.64 1.43
N THR A 131 -11.21 6.93 2.53
CA THR A 131 -11.03 5.47 2.51
C THR A 131 -12.22 4.79 1.86
N GLU A 132 -13.44 5.22 2.21
CA GLU A 132 -14.67 4.70 1.60
C GLU A 132 -14.68 4.94 0.09
N PHE A 133 -14.34 6.16 -0.35
CA PHE A 133 -14.23 6.47 -1.77
C PHE A 133 -13.18 5.62 -2.49
N LEU A 134 -12.00 5.41 -1.88
CA LEU A 134 -10.97 4.54 -2.45
C LEU A 134 -11.50 3.12 -2.68
N VAL A 135 -12.23 2.55 -1.70
CA VAL A 135 -12.83 1.22 -1.82
C VAL A 135 -13.85 1.19 -2.96
N GLN A 136 -14.74 2.17 -3.05
CA GLN A 136 -15.72 2.27 -4.12
C GLN A 136 -15.08 2.39 -5.51
N ALA A 137 -14.00 3.17 -5.64
CA ALA A 137 -13.25 3.30 -6.88
C ALA A 137 -12.58 1.97 -7.28
N VAL A 138 -12.05 1.25 -6.29
CA VAL A 138 -11.47 -0.08 -6.49
C VAL A 138 -12.54 -1.10 -6.92
N GLU A 139 -13.73 -1.08 -6.32
CA GLU A 139 -14.85 -1.91 -6.76
C GLU A 139 -15.25 -1.59 -8.21
N ALA A 140 -15.54 -0.31 -8.50
CA ALA A 140 -16.01 0.14 -9.81
C ALA A 140 -15.05 -0.27 -10.94
N ALA A 141 -13.73 -0.13 -10.72
CA ALA A 141 -12.71 -0.49 -11.70
C ALA A 141 -12.53 -2.00 -11.94
N ASN A 142 -13.17 -2.85 -11.13
CA ASN A 142 -13.04 -4.31 -11.18
C ASN A 142 -14.40 -5.03 -11.37
N THR A 143 -15.42 -4.29 -11.79
CA THR A 143 -16.76 -4.82 -12.17
C THR A 143 -16.86 -4.98 -13.68
#